data_AF-A0A6G6YKC2-F1
#
_entry.id   AF-A0A6G6YKC2-F1
#
_cell.length_a   1.000
_cell.length_b   1.000
_cell.length_c   1.000
_cell.angle_alpha   90.00
_cell.angle_beta   90.00
_cell.angle_gamma   90.00
#
_symmetry.space_group_name_H-M   'P 1'
#
loop_
_entity.id
_entity.type
_entity.pdbx_description
1 polymer ?
#
loop_
_entity_poly.entity_id
_entity_poly.type
_entity_poly.pdbx_seq_one_letter_code
_entity_poly.pdbx_strand_id
1 'polypeptide(L)'
;MRLIFFFLLTISNLFFSQSKEAMQAYLINNEKAFIGKINNGTPISVNIIKAEALDNNINEFAVSGTSDVEGTVCNFNGKLTLESQSDNPKLATLFYKFEFQEEKLHEHTGIFTGSLAMKTLTDTLALVVFEGTWESYNKRMRFPVFFDNNEFLKTKLQELAK
;
A
#
# COMPACT_ATOMS: atom_id res chain seq x y z
N MET A 1 -27.28 -21.88 30.93
CA MET A 1 -27.47 -21.71 29.46
C MET A 1 -27.38 -20.27 28.95
N ARG A 2 -27.57 -19.23 29.78
CA ARG A 2 -27.48 -17.81 29.35
C ARG A 2 -26.06 -17.25 29.16
N LEU A 3 -25.03 -17.83 29.80
CA LEU A 3 -23.63 -17.38 29.67
C LEU A 3 -22.92 -17.86 28.40
N ILE A 4 -23.31 -19.01 27.85
CA ILE A 4 -22.66 -19.61 26.66
C ILE A 4 -22.97 -18.78 25.40
N PHE A 5 -24.16 -18.17 25.33
CA PHE A 5 -24.55 -17.28 24.22
C PHE A 5 -23.72 -15.99 24.18
N PHE A 6 -23.30 -15.45 25.33
CA PHE A 6 -22.42 -14.28 25.37
C PHE A 6 -20.99 -14.61 24.97
N PHE A 7 -20.51 -15.83 25.25
CA PHE A 7 -19.17 -16.28 24.86
C PHE A 7 -19.08 -16.61 23.36
N LEU A 8 -20.17 -17.08 22.75
CA LEU A 8 -20.23 -17.31 21.29
C LEU A 8 -20.30 -16.01 20.48
N LEU A 9 -20.88 -14.93 21.03
CA LEU A 9 -20.94 -13.61 20.37
C LEU A 9 -19.59 -12.86 20.41
N THR A 10 -18.67 -13.21 21.31
CA THR A 10 -17.34 -12.58 21.37
C THR A 10 -16.31 -13.29 20.48
N ILE A 11 -16.46 -14.60 20.23
CA ILE A 11 -15.52 -15.36 19.40
C ILE A 11 -15.80 -15.19 17.90
N SER A 12 -17.04 -14.89 17.50
CA SER A 12 -17.38 -14.67 16.08
C SER A 12 -16.79 -13.38 15.49
N ASN A 13 -16.25 -12.48 16.31
CA ASN A 13 -15.53 -11.29 15.85
C ASN A 13 -14.02 -11.55 15.62
N LEU A 14 -13.49 -12.73 15.96
CA LEU A 14 -12.06 -13.01 15.88
C LEU A 14 -11.59 -13.56 14.52
N PHE A 15 -12.51 -13.84 13.58
CA PHE A 15 -12.18 -14.45 12.29
C PHE A 15 -12.12 -13.47 11.09
N PHE A 16 -12.34 -12.17 11.31
CA PHE A 16 -12.20 -11.12 10.28
C PHE A 16 -10.92 -10.28 10.44
N SER A 17 -9.89 -10.85 11.08
CA SER A 17 -8.61 -10.19 11.41
C SER A 17 -7.63 -10.02 10.24
N GLN A 18 -8.07 -10.01 8.97
CA GLN A 18 -7.40 -9.09 8.03
C GLN A 18 -7.92 -7.68 8.39
N SER A 19 -7.46 -7.20 9.54
CA SER A 19 -8.02 -6.04 10.20
C SER A 19 -7.54 -4.77 9.52
N LYS A 20 -8.26 -3.67 9.76
CA LYS A 20 -7.84 -2.32 9.36
C LYS A 20 -6.38 -2.06 9.75
N GLU A 21 -6.00 -2.48 10.95
CA GLU A 21 -4.67 -2.30 11.51
C GLU A 21 -3.61 -3.11 10.74
N ALA A 22 -3.92 -4.34 10.32
CA ALA A 22 -3.03 -5.15 9.49
C ALA A 22 -2.77 -4.49 8.13
N MET A 23 -3.84 -4.02 7.46
CA MET A 23 -3.71 -3.29 6.20
C MET A 23 -2.90 -2.00 6.35
N GLN A 24 -3.12 -1.24 7.42
CA GLN A 24 -2.31 -0.05 7.73
C GLN A 24 -0.84 -0.41 7.90
N ALA A 25 -0.53 -1.47 8.65
CA ALA A 25 0.83 -1.93 8.87
C ALA A 25 1.51 -2.35 7.56
N TYR A 26 0.80 -3.04 6.67
CA TYR A 26 1.32 -3.44 5.35
C TYR A 26 1.62 -2.22 4.48
N LEU A 27 0.76 -1.20 4.50
CA LEU A 27 0.95 0.02 3.73
C LEU A 27 2.09 0.89 4.28
N ILE A 28 2.22 1.01 5.60
CA ILE A 28 3.32 1.75 6.25
C ILE A 28 4.66 1.02 6.10
N ASN A 29 4.63 -0.29 5.84
CA ASN A 29 5.80 -1.10 5.48
C ASN A 29 6.96 -0.96 6.48
N ASN A 30 6.65 -0.96 7.78
CA ASN A 30 7.64 -0.77 8.86
C ASN A 30 8.50 0.50 8.68
N GLU A 31 7.89 1.60 8.22
CA GLU A 31 8.56 2.89 7.96
C GLU A 31 9.66 2.79 6.89
N LYS A 32 9.62 1.75 6.04
CA LYS A 32 10.52 1.59 4.90
C LYS A 32 9.81 2.02 3.62
N ALA A 33 10.51 2.79 2.80
CA ALA A 33 10.01 3.14 1.49
C ALA A 33 9.85 1.90 0.59
N PHE A 34 8.81 1.91 -0.23
CA PHE A 34 8.72 1.08 -1.42
C PHE A 34 9.71 1.60 -2.44
N ILE A 35 10.49 0.69 -3.04
CA ILE A 35 11.58 1.03 -3.94
C ILE A 35 11.23 0.56 -5.35
N GLY A 36 11.59 1.35 -6.34
CA GLY A 36 11.35 0.97 -7.71
C GLY A 36 11.91 1.95 -8.73
N LYS A 37 11.20 2.07 -9.84
CA LYS A 37 11.60 2.87 -11.00
C LYS A 37 10.45 3.70 -11.56
N ILE A 38 10.78 4.89 -12.03
CA ILE A 38 9.93 5.75 -12.86
C ILE A 38 10.60 5.93 -14.22
N ASN A 39 9.81 5.97 -15.30
CA ASN A 39 10.31 6.13 -16.67
C ASN A 39 11.36 5.06 -17.05
N ASN A 40 12.35 5.40 -17.88
CA ASN A 40 13.46 4.56 -18.37
C ASN A 40 14.46 4.14 -17.28
N GLY A 41 13.96 3.81 -16.09
CA GLY A 41 14.74 3.17 -15.03
C GLY A 41 15.31 4.11 -13.98
N THR A 42 14.90 5.37 -13.98
CA THR A 42 15.22 6.32 -12.92
C THR A 42 14.70 5.78 -11.58
N PRO A 43 15.54 5.69 -10.54
CA PRO A 43 15.11 5.22 -9.23
C PRO A 43 14.03 6.12 -8.63
N ILE A 44 13.04 5.50 -8.00
CA ILE A 44 12.05 6.17 -7.16
C ILE A 44 11.95 5.44 -5.82
N SER A 45 11.76 6.22 -4.75
CA SER A 45 11.30 5.68 -3.47
C SER A 45 9.99 6.34 -3.06
N VAL A 46 9.06 5.55 -2.55
CA VAL A 46 7.74 6.00 -2.09
C VAL A 46 7.55 5.55 -0.65
N ASN A 47 7.46 6.48 0.28
CA ASN A 47 7.25 6.21 1.69
C ASN A 47 5.84 6.59 2.08
N ILE A 48 5.01 5.62 2.48
CA ILE A 48 3.68 5.89 3.06
C ILE A 48 3.86 6.07 4.56
N ILE A 49 3.62 7.28 5.05
CA ILE A 49 3.80 7.66 6.45
C ILE A 49 2.51 7.42 7.24
N LYS A 50 1.36 7.67 6.62
CA LYS A 50 0.04 7.53 7.24
C LYS A 50 -0.88 6.74 6.31
N ALA A 51 -1.66 5.83 6.89
CA ALA A 51 -2.73 5.12 6.21
C ALA A 51 -3.94 5.01 7.15
N GLU A 52 -5.10 5.48 6.71
CA GLU A 52 -6.34 5.52 7.50
C GLU A 52 -7.50 5.01 6.68
N ALA A 53 -8.17 3.96 7.14
CA ALA A 53 -9.38 3.48 6.48
C ALA A 53 -10.52 4.51 6.58
N LEU A 54 -11.19 4.75 5.47
CA LEU A 54 -12.39 5.58 5.37
C LEU A 54 -13.62 4.74 5.77
N ASP A 55 -14.53 5.31 6.56
CA ASP A 55 -15.83 4.72 6.94
C ASP A 55 -15.79 3.31 7.59
N ASN A 56 -14.80 3.06 8.45
CA ASN A 56 -14.64 1.82 9.23
C ASN A 56 -14.55 0.52 8.40
N ASN A 57 -14.36 0.60 7.08
CA ASN A 57 -14.24 -0.57 6.20
C ASN A 57 -12.89 -0.59 5.47
N ILE A 58 -12.42 -1.78 5.11
CA ILE A 58 -11.10 -1.99 4.48
C ILE A 58 -11.10 -1.69 2.97
N ASN A 59 -12.18 -1.18 2.41
CA ASN A 59 -12.28 -0.97 0.97
C ASN A 59 -11.62 0.33 0.56
N GLU A 60 -11.53 1.31 1.45
CA GLU A 60 -10.99 2.61 1.13
C GLU A 60 -10.00 3.08 2.19
N PHE A 61 -8.83 3.57 1.77
CA PHE A 61 -7.85 4.18 2.66
C PHE A 61 -7.46 5.56 2.15
N ALA A 62 -7.44 6.54 3.04
CA ALA A 62 -6.67 7.76 2.85
C ALA A 62 -5.21 7.50 3.23
N VAL A 63 -4.28 7.92 2.39
CA VAL A 63 -2.84 7.76 2.64
C VAL A 63 -2.12 9.09 2.47
N SER A 64 -1.03 9.27 3.21
CA SER A 64 -0.11 10.38 2.98
C SER A 64 1.33 9.93 3.19
N GLY A 65 2.25 10.61 2.52
CA GLY A 65 3.63 10.16 2.46
C GLY A 65 4.53 11.07 1.64
N THR A 66 5.66 10.54 1.23
CA THR A 66 6.64 11.22 0.39
C THR A 66 7.09 10.35 -0.78
N SER A 67 7.21 10.94 -1.97
CA SER A 67 7.93 10.39 -3.10
C SER A 67 9.32 11.03 -3.17
N ASP A 68 10.31 10.29 -3.63
CA ASP A 68 11.65 10.79 -3.94
C ASP A 68 12.08 10.23 -5.30
N VAL A 69 12.31 11.14 -6.25
CA VAL A 69 12.86 10.84 -7.56
C VAL A 69 14.18 11.59 -7.70
N GLU A 70 15.29 10.86 -7.75
CA GLU A 70 16.65 11.40 -7.88
C GLU A 70 17.01 12.49 -6.84
N GLY A 71 16.51 12.38 -5.62
CA GLY A 71 16.74 13.35 -4.53
C GLY A 71 15.70 14.48 -4.49
N THR A 72 14.75 14.51 -5.42
CA THR A 72 13.63 15.46 -5.39
C THR A 72 12.50 14.87 -4.58
N VAL A 73 12.41 15.28 -3.31
CA VAL A 73 11.39 14.81 -2.38
C VAL A 73 10.12 15.66 -2.51
N CYS A 74 8.98 15.00 -2.71
CA CYS A 74 7.66 15.63 -2.72
C CYS A 74 6.74 14.93 -1.71
N ASN A 75 6.01 15.71 -0.92
CA ASN A 75 4.92 15.17 -0.11
C ASN A 75 3.76 14.80 -1.03
N PHE A 76 2.98 13.79 -0.67
CA PHE A 76 1.73 13.46 -1.34
C PHE A 76 0.61 13.13 -0.36
N ASN A 77 -0.62 13.35 -0.82
CA ASN A 77 -1.82 12.79 -0.23
C ASN A 77 -2.53 11.93 -1.27
N GLY A 78 -3.22 10.89 -0.85
CA GLY A 78 -3.84 9.99 -1.80
C GLY A 78 -4.89 9.09 -1.20
N LYS A 79 -5.41 8.22 -2.06
CA LYS A 79 -6.40 7.22 -1.69
C LYS A 79 -6.07 5.87 -2.31
N LEU A 80 -6.49 4.82 -1.63
CA LEU A 80 -6.55 3.45 -2.13
C LEU A 80 -8.00 3.00 -2.12
N THR A 81 -8.47 2.37 -3.20
CA THR A 81 -9.84 1.85 -3.33
C THR A 81 -9.80 0.39 -3.78
N LEU A 82 -10.36 -0.51 -3.00
CA LEU A 82 -10.41 -1.94 -3.29
C LEU A 82 -11.22 -2.16 -4.57
N GLU A 83 -10.62 -2.84 -5.55
CA GLU A 83 -11.29 -3.21 -6.78
C GLU A 83 -11.79 -4.64 -6.76
N SER A 84 -10.95 -5.55 -6.27
CA SER A 84 -11.26 -6.97 -6.24
C SER A 84 -10.39 -7.71 -5.24
N GLN A 85 -10.88 -8.87 -4.82
CA GLN A 85 -10.14 -9.84 -4.02
C GLN A 85 -10.18 -11.17 -4.77
N SER A 86 -9.04 -11.85 -4.84
CA SER A 86 -9.01 -13.22 -5.35
C SER A 86 -9.72 -14.15 -4.36
N ASP A 87 -10.76 -14.85 -4.82
CA ASP A 87 -11.51 -15.85 -4.05
C ASP A 87 -10.70 -17.12 -3.75
N ASN A 88 -9.48 -17.25 -4.27
CA ASN A 88 -8.64 -18.41 -4.01
C ASN A 88 -7.97 -18.29 -2.63
N PRO A 89 -8.37 -19.11 -1.63
CA PRO A 89 -7.86 -18.99 -0.27
C PRO A 89 -6.35 -19.29 -0.15
N LYS A 90 -5.75 -19.98 -1.13
CA LYS A 90 -4.29 -20.24 -1.18
C LYS A 90 -3.50 -19.06 -1.76
N LEU A 91 -4.17 -18.13 -2.43
CA LEU A 91 -3.58 -17.01 -3.17
C LEU A 91 -4.36 -15.71 -2.91
N ALA A 92 -4.87 -15.53 -1.71
CA ALA A 92 -5.59 -14.32 -1.32
C ALA A 92 -4.72 -13.10 -1.66
N THR A 93 -5.10 -12.44 -2.74
CA THR A 93 -4.41 -11.28 -3.30
C THR A 93 -5.46 -10.20 -3.38
N LEU A 94 -5.19 -9.07 -2.72
CA LEU A 94 -6.04 -7.90 -2.75
C LEU A 94 -5.57 -6.97 -3.85
N PHE A 95 -6.50 -6.44 -4.62
CA PHE A 95 -6.24 -5.49 -5.68
C PHE A 95 -6.91 -4.16 -5.35
N TYR A 96 -6.12 -3.11 -5.25
CA TYR A 96 -6.58 -1.74 -5.03
C TYR A 96 -6.22 -0.87 -6.24
N LYS A 97 -7.05 0.12 -6.53
CA LYS A 97 -6.65 1.31 -7.27
C LYS A 97 -5.97 2.28 -6.34
N PHE A 98 -4.91 2.93 -6.79
CA PHE A 98 -4.28 4.01 -6.07
C PHE A 98 -4.31 5.31 -6.87
N GLU A 99 -4.44 6.42 -6.15
CA GLU A 99 -4.32 7.78 -6.68
C GLU A 99 -3.58 8.63 -5.64
N PHE A 100 -2.33 8.96 -5.90
CA PHE A 100 -1.48 9.77 -5.01
C PHE A 100 -1.17 11.11 -5.70
N GLN A 101 -1.54 12.21 -5.07
CA GLN A 101 -1.37 13.57 -5.56
C GLN A 101 -0.24 14.23 -4.79
N GLU A 102 0.87 14.54 -5.48
CA GLU A 102 1.99 15.28 -4.88
C GLU A 102 1.59 16.72 -4.60
N GLU A 103 2.13 17.35 -3.56
CA GLU A 103 1.91 18.77 -3.31
C GLU A 103 2.41 19.59 -4.50
N LYS A 104 1.56 20.49 -5.01
CA LYS A 104 1.84 21.27 -6.23
C LYS A 104 2.83 22.41 -5.94
N LEU A 105 4.07 22.05 -5.67
CA LEU A 105 5.13 22.99 -5.29
C LEU A 105 6.03 23.39 -6.47
N HIS A 106 6.17 22.52 -7.49
CA HIS A 106 7.13 22.70 -8.60
C HIS A 106 6.60 22.13 -9.93
N GLU A 107 7.28 22.43 -11.05
CA GLU A 107 6.93 21.90 -12.39
C GLU A 107 7.04 20.38 -12.52
N HIS A 108 7.85 19.75 -11.66
CA HIS A 108 8.07 18.30 -11.60
C HIS A 108 7.20 17.59 -10.56
N THR A 109 6.03 18.16 -10.25
CA THR A 109 5.03 17.53 -9.36
C THR A 109 3.85 17.03 -10.18
N GLY A 110 3.24 15.93 -9.72
CA GLY A 110 2.19 15.26 -10.46
C GLY A 110 1.34 14.33 -9.63
N ILE A 111 0.68 13.42 -10.35
CA ILE A 111 -0.26 12.47 -9.79
C ILE A 111 0.17 11.07 -10.20
N PHE A 112 0.39 10.20 -9.21
CA PHE A 112 0.53 8.77 -9.43
C PHE A 112 -0.85 8.12 -9.47
N THR A 113 -1.13 7.31 -10.48
CA THR A 113 -2.34 6.52 -10.61
C THR A 113 -2.02 5.11 -11.07
N GLY A 114 -2.75 4.11 -10.57
CA GLY A 114 -2.52 2.73 -10.99
C GLY A 114 -3.18 1.70 -10.09
N SER A 115 -2.58 0.52 -10.06
CA SER A 115 -3.04 -0.63 -9.28
C SER A 115 -1.97 -1.07 -8.28
N LEU A 116 -2.45 -1.44 -7.10
CA LEU A 116 -1.70 -2.06 -6.02
C LEU A 116 -2.18 -3.51 -5.92
N ALA A 117 -1.25 -4.46 -6.01
CA ALA A 117 -1.48 -5.86 -5.69
C ALA A 117 -0.79 -6.21 -4.36
N MET A 118 -1.52 -6.85 -3.46
CA MET A 118 -1.02 -7.21 -2.14
C MET A 118 -1.22 -8.68 -1.85
N LYS A 119 -0.16 -9.34 -1.41
CA LYS A 119 -0.19 -10.73 -0.94
C LYS A 119 0.36 -10.81 0.48
N THR A 120 -0.49 -11.17 1.43
CA THR A 120 -0.11 -11.40 2.81
C THR A 120 0.81 -12.63 2.91
N LEU A 121 1.92 -12.49 3.64
CA LEU A 121 2.89 -13.56 3.89
C LEU A 121 2.82 -14.03 5.35
N THR A 122 2.67 -13.09 6.27
CA THR A 122 2.46 -13.31 7.72
C THR A 122 1.48 -12.26 8.24
N ASP A 123 1.12 -12.34 9.52
CA ASP A 123 0.27 -11.33 10.18
C ASP A 123 0.86 -9.91 10.09
N THR A 124 2.18 -9.77 9.97
CA THR A 124 2.90 -8.49 9.98
C THR A 124 3.61 -8.15 8.66
N LEU A 125 3.67 -9.08 7.70
CA LEU A 125 4.38 -8.90 6.44
C LEU A 125 3.47 -9.22 5.25
N ALA A 126 3.47 -8.32 4.27
CA ALA A 126 2.84 -8.53 2.98
C ALA A 126 3.78 -8.08 1.87
N LEU A 127 3.77 -8.80 0.75
CA LEU A 127 4.30 -8.32 -0.51
C LEU A 127 3.31 -7.32 -1.09
N VAL A 128 3.77 -6.08 -1.29
CA VAL A 128 2.97 -5.00 -1.87
C VAL A 128 3.67 -4.52 -3.13
N VAL A 129 2.96 -4.53 -4.24
CA VAL A 129 3.48 -4.16 -5.56
C VAL A 129 2.57 -3.10 -6.15
N PHE A 130 3.16 -1.99 -6.57
CA PHE A 130 2.48 -0.89 -7.24
C PHE A 130 2.92 -0.84 -8.70
N GLU A 131 1.95 -0.75 -9.61
CA GLU A 131 2.19 -0.54 -11.03
C GLU A 131 1.21 0.52 -11.55
N GLY A 132 1.72 1.50 -12.29
CA GLY A 132 0.89 2.58 -12.76
C GLY A 132 1.61 3.62 -13.60
N THR A 133 1.10 4.85 -13.54
CA THR A 133 1.69 6.01 -14.20
C THR A 133 1.75 7.21 -13.29
N TRP A 134 2.84 7.97 -13.39
CA TRP A 134 2.91 9.35 -12.91
C TRP A 134 2.61 10.30 -14.08
N GLU A 135 1.79 11.31 -13.84
CA GLU A 135 1.49 12.36 -14.82
C GLU A 135 1.66 13.74 -14.16
N SER A 136 2.40 14.64 -14.82
CA SER A 136 2.61 15.99 -14.31
C SER A 136 1.30 16.80 -14.29
N TYR A 137 1.15 17.73 -13.34
CA TYR A 137 -0.08 18.54 -13.25
C TYR A 137 -0.40 19.35 -14.52
N ASN A 138 0.63 19.75 -15.27
CA ASN A 138 0.47 20.45 -16.55
C ASN A 138 0.23 19.50 -17.74
N LYS A 139 0.16 18.18 -17.50
CA LYS A 139 -0.10 17.11 -18.48
C LYS A 139 0.92 17.02 -19.61
N ARG A 140 2.13 17.56 -19.42
CA ARG A 140 3.21 17.52 -20.42
C ARG A 140 4.10 16.29 -20.30
N MET A 141 4.17 15.70 -19.11
CA MET A 141 4.99 14.52 -18.84
C MET A 141 4.12 13.42 -18.28
N ARG A 142 4.34 12.21 -18.77
CA ARG A 142 3.69 11.00 -18.29
C ARG A 142 4.67 9.85 -18.35
N PHE A 143 4.86 9.17 -17.23
CA PHE A 143 5.85 8.10 -17.09
C PHE A 143 5.23 6.87 -16.46
N PRO A 144 5.59 5.65 -16.93
CA PRO A 144 5.27 4.44 -16.18
C PRO A 144 6.02 4.45 -14.85
N VAL A 145 5.38 3.90 -13.82
CA VAL A 145 5.97 3.71 -12.49
C VAL A 145 5.75 2.29 -12.02
N PHE A 146 6.76 1.75 -11.34
CA PHE A 146 6.71 0.47 -10.67
C PHE A 146 7.51 0.55 -9.38
N PHE A 147 6.94 0.14 -8.25
CA PHE A 147 7.66 0.08 -6.97
C PHE A 147 7.05 -0.98 -6.03
N ASP A 148 7.90 -1.61 -5.21
CA ASP A 148 7.50 -2.68 -4.30
C ASP A 148 8.33 -2.69 -3.01
N ASN A 149 8.06 -3.65 -2.11
CA ASN A 149 8.86 -3.88 -0.90
C ASN A 149 9.65 -5.21 -0.94
N ASN A 150 9.93 -5.77 -2.12
CA ASN A 150 10.53 -7.09 -2.27
C ASN A 150 11.92 -7.21 -1.62
N GLU A 151 12.80 -6.22 -1.80
CA GLU A 151 14.14 -6.24 -1.20
C GLU A 151 14.11 -6.21 0.33
N PHE A 152 13.18 -5.44 0.91
CA PHE A 152 12.94 -5.44 2.36
C PHE A 152 12.48 -6.81 2.84
N LEU A 153 11.53 -7.43 2.13
CA LEU A 153 11.01 -8.76 2.48
C LEU A 153 12.07 -9.85 2.38
N LYS A 154 12.91 -9.84 1.35
CA LYS A 154 14.04 -10.78 1.21
C LYS A 154 14.94 -10.73 2.44
N THR A 155 15.30 -9.52 2.89
CA THR A 155 16.13 -9.32 4.08
C THR A 155 15.46 -9.89 5.33
N LYS A 156 14.18 -9.58 5.56
CA LYS A 156 13.44 -10.07 6.73
C LYS A 156 13.25 -11.58 6.75
N LEU A 157 12.95 -12.18 5.59
CA LEU A 157 12.80 -13.63 5.49
C LEU A 157 14.13 -14.37 5.73
N GLN A 158 15.26 -13.79 5.31
CA GLN A 158 16.58 -14.33 5.61
C GLN A 158 16.93 -14.24 7.09
N GLU A 159 16.50 -13.19 7.80
CA GLU A 159 16.67 -13.07 9.26
C GLU A 159 15.87 -14.14 10.00
N LEU A 160 14.64 -14.42 9.58
CA LEU A 160 13.76 -15.42 10.21
C LEU A 160 14.19 -16.87 9.97
N ALA A 161 14.99 -17.13 8.93
CA ALA A 161 15.47 -18.46 8.58
C ALA A 161 16.75 -18.88 9.35
N LYS A 162 17.33 -17.98 10.15
CA LYS A 162 18.50 -18.24 10.99
C LYS A 162 18.08 -18.65 12.40
#